data_AF-A0A7S1V5Q4-F1
#
_entry.id   AF-A0A7S1V5Q4-F1
#
_cell.length_a   1.000
_cell.length_b   1.000
_cell.length_c   1.000
_cell.angle_alpha   90.00
_cell.angle_beta   90.00
_cell.angle_gamma   90.00
#
_symmetry.space_group_name_H-M   'P 1'
#
loop_
_entity.id
_entity.type
_entity.pdbx_description
1 polymer ?
#
loop_
_entity_poly.entity_id
_entity_poly.type
_entity_poly.pdbx_seq_one_letter_code
_entity_poly.pdbx_strand_id
1 'polypeptide(L)'
;RLAWNTSASVADVHDEWLSLTYPTMSSAERVRFASTVLAPSESAARQLQLYHGYRGVWYKFQEDGSLEAEPLDGQHINATHIGDDNGDVLTSYQPAAAAVYGNVSNPVGEEVLLFFRVLPYYTRLSSGRTILEDIFYSLSQGQAAATAMTTAFATFRSSIPPSPWNYTKASFDYFATVTAAEQVVAVKKAFAMLNASIS
;
A
#
# COMPACT_ATOMS: atom_id res chain seq x y z
N ARG A 1 -16.58 0.46 -16.16
CA ARG A 1 -16.46 1.68 -17.01
C ARG A 1 -15.19 1.64 -17.85
N LEU A 2 -14.01 1.43 -17.26
CA LEU A 2 -12.73 1.38 -18.00
C LEU A 2 -12.66 0.29 -19.09
N ALA A 3 -13.34 -0.85 -18.92
CA ALA A 3 -13.45 -1.87 -19.97
C ALA A 3 -14.23 -1.40 -21.23
N TRP A 4 -15.11 -0.42 -21.07
CA TRP A 4 -15.86 0.19 -22.18
C TRP A 4 -15.12 1.39 -22.78
N ASN A 5 -14.49 2.20 -21.94
CA ASN A 5 -13.71 3.36 -22.35
C ASN A 5 -12.46 3.48 -21.47
N THR A 6 -11.30 3.08 -22.00
CA THR A 6 -10.01 3.14 -21.31
C THR A 6 -9.47 4.56 -21.15
N SER A 7 -10.07 5.54 -21.83
CA SER A 7 -9.74 6.97 -21.70
C SER A 7 -10.62 7.70 -20.68
N ALA A 8 -11.57 7.02 -20.03
CA ALA A 8 -12.37 7.63 -18.97
C ALA A 8 -11.49 8.00 -17.77
N SER A 9 -11.70 9.18 -17.20
CA SER A 9 -10.94 9.61 -16.02
C SER A 9 -11.48 8.92 -14.75
N VAL A 10 -10.59 8.71 -13.77
CA VAL A 10 -10.99 8.19 -12.45
C VAL A 10 -12.01 9.11 -11.78
N ALA A 11 -11.87 10.43 -11.96
CA ALA A 11 -12.80 11.42 -11.42
C ALA A 11 -14.22 11.26 -11.99
N ASP A 12 -14.35 11.07 -13.31
CA ASP A 12 -15.66 10.87 -13.95
C ASP A 12 -16.31 9.57 -13.50
N VAL A 13 -15.50 8.49 -13.38
CA VAL A 13 -15.98 7.19 -12.89
C VAL A 13 -16.47 7.29 -11.45
N HIS A 14 -15.73 8.01 -10.59
CA HIS A 14 -16.14 8.24 -9.20
C HIS A 14 -17.40 9.09 -9.09
N ASP A 15 -17.49 10.20 -9.84
CA ASP A 15 -18.68 11.06 -9.79
C ASP A 15 -19.93 10.32 -10.28
N GLU A 16 -19.82 9.58 -11.38
CA GLU A 16 -20.90 8.74 -11.89
C GLU A 16 -21.35 7.73 -10.84
N TRP A 17 -20.42 6.95 -10.27
CA TRP A 17 -20.73 5.95 -9.27
C TRP A 17 -21.37 6.56 -8.01
N LEU A 18 -20.82 7.67 -7.50
CA LEU A 18 -21.36 8.35 -6.31
C LEU A 18 -22.75 8.94 -6.58
N SER A 19 -23.00 9.47 -7.79
CA SER A 19 -24.31 10.03 -8.15
C SER A 19 -25.40 8.96 -8.22
N LEU A 20 -25.06 7.75 -8.67
CA LEU A 20 -25.96 6.61 -8.74
C LEU A 20 -26.17 5.98 -7.35
N THR A 21 -25.12 5.92 -6.52
CA THR A 21 -25.14 5.24 -5.21
C THR A 21 -25.73 6.13 -4.12
N TYR A 22 -25.43 7.43 -4.14
CA TYR A 22 -25.88 8.42 -3.17
C TYR A 22 -26.51 9.62 -3.88
N PRO A 23 -27.73 9.48 -4.43
CA PRO A 23 -28.35 10.52 -5.27
C PRO A 23 -28.64 11.82 -4.53
N THR A 24 -28.66 11.80 -3.19
CA THR A 24 -28.82 12.99 -2.34
C THR A 24 -27.53 13.75 -2.11
N MET A 25 -26.38 13.18 -2.45
CA MET A 25 -25.06 13.82 -2.28
C MET A 25 -24.85 14.85 -3.38
N SER A 26 -24.63 16.11 -2.99
CA SER A 26 -24.37 17.19 -3.95
C SER A 26 -23.06 16.96 -4.72
N SER A 27 -22.92 17.58 -5.89
CA SER A 27 -21.68 17.46 -6.70
C SER A 27 -20.43 17.87 -5.92
N ALA A 28 -20.52 18.90 -5.08
CA ALA A 28 -19.41 19.34 -4.23
C ALA A 28 -19.04 18.29 -3.17
N GLU A 29 -20.03 17.64 -2.57
CA GLU A 29 -19.78 16.54 -1.63
C GLU A 29 -19.21 15.31 -2.31
N ARG A 30 -19.65 14.98 -3.54
CA ARG A 30 -19.09 13.86 -4.30
C ARG A 30 -17.62 14.08 -4.64
N VAL A 31 -17.25 15.28 -5.08
CA VAL A 31 -15.84 15.66 -5.28
C VAL A 31 -15.04 15.51 -3.98
N ARG A 32 -15.58 15.99 -2.85
CA ARG A 32 -14.94 15.86 -1.54
C ARG A 32 -14.81 14.39 -1.10
N PHE A 33 -15.83 13.57 -1.34
CA PHE A 33 -15.82 12.15 -1.00
C PHE A 33 -14.75 11.43 -1.83
N ALA A 34 -14.72 11.69 -3.13
CA ALA A 34 -13.75 11.10 -4.04
C ALA A 34 -12.31 11.44 -3.63
N SER A 35 -12.03 12.69 -3.25
CA SER A 35 -10.67 13.12 -2.91
C SER A 35 -10.21 12.76 -1.49
N THR A 36 -11.13 12.61 -0.54
CA THR A 36 -10.77 12.36 0.87
C THR A 36 -11.02 10.92 1.33
N VAL A 37 -11.76 10.12 0.55
CA VAL A 37 -12.07 8.72 0.88
C VAL A 37 -11.61 7.78 -0.24
N LEU A 38 -12.09 7.96 -1.47
CA LEU A 38 -11.80 6.99 -2.55
C LEU A 38 -10.35 7.04 -3.03
N ALA A 39 -9.87 8.22 -3.43
CA ALA A 39 -8.51 8.40 -3.94
C ALA A 39 -7.41 7.96 -2.94
N PRO A 40 -7.47 8.30 -1.64
CA PRO A 40 -6.45 7.85 -0.70
C PRO A 40 -6.58 6.37 -0.31
N SER A 41 -7.69 5.69 -0.60
CA SER A 41 -7.90 4.30 -0.15
C SER A 41 -6.88 3.31 -0.69
N GLU A 42 -6.55 3.42 -1.98
CA GLU A 42 -5.51 2.62 -2.62
C GLU A 42 -4.13 2.92 -2.03
N SER A 43 -3.80 4.21 -1.86
CA SER A 43 -2.53 4.59 -1.27
C SER A 43 -2.38 4.11 0.18
N ALA A 44 -3.45 4.19 0.98
CA ALA A 44 -3.45 3.72 2.37
C ALA A 44 -3.21 2.20 2.42
N ALA A 45 -3.95 1.44 1.61
CA ALA A 45 -3.79 -0.02 1.58
C ALA A 45 -2.43 -0.46 1.04
N ARG A 46 -1.89 0.21 0.02
CA ARG A 46 -0.53 -0.01 -0.49
C ARG A 46 0.52 0.27 0.58
N GLN A 47 0.38 1.39 1.30
CA GLN A 47 1.32 1.79 2.34
C GLN A 47 1.30 0.85 3.55
N LEU A 48 0.11 0.31 3.87
CA LEU A 48 -0.12 -0.75 4.84
C LEU A 48 0.26 -2.15 4.30
N GLN A 49 0.67 -2.25 3.04
CA GLN A 49 1.14 -3.49 2.39
C GLN A 49 0.06 -4.59 2.34
N LEU A 50 -1.22 -4.21 2.34
CA LEU A 50 -2.35 -5.14 2.46
C LEU A 50 -2.68 -5.88 1.17
N TYR A 51 -2.24 -5.36 0.02
CA TYR A 51 -2.25 -6.06 -1.25
C TYR A 51 -1.05 -5.60 -2.07
N HIS A 52 -0.32 -6.57 -2.63
CA HIS A 52 1.00 -6.44 -3.31
C HIS A 52 2.23 -6.36 -2.40
N GLY A 53 2.04 -6.47 -1.08
CA GLY A 53 3.14 -6.45 -0.11
C GLY A 53 4.00 -5.17 -0.21
N TYR A 54 5.29 -5.28 0.06
CA TYR A 54 6.23 -4.17 -0.07
C TYR A 54 7.04 -4.30 -1.37
N ARG A 55 6.80 -3.38 -2.31
CA ARG A 55 7.53 -3.28 -3.60
C ARG A 55 7.61 -4.60 -4.39
N GLY A 56 6.54 -5.40 -4.32
CA GLY A 56 6.42 -6.69 -5.02
C GLY A 56 6.75 -7.92 -4.17
N VAL A 57 7.24 -7.75 -2.94
CA VAL A 57 7.51 -8.86 -2.01
C VAL A 57 6.36 -8.99 -1.02
N TRP A 58 5.79 -10.19 -0.95
CA TRP A 58 4.66 -10.52 -0.09
C TRP A 58 5.16 -11.18 1.18
N TYR A 59 4.93 -10.53 2.31
CA TYR A 59 5.35 -11.07 3.58
C TYR A 59 4.30 -10.90 4.65
N LYS A 60 4.41 -11.76 5.66
CA LYS A 60 3.69 -11.62 6.91
C LYS A 60 4.68 -11.62 8.05
N PHE A 61 4.40 -10.77 9.04
CA PHE A 61 5.07 -10.89 10.33
C PHE A 61 4.49 -12.11 11.05
N GLN A 62 5.31 -13.12 11.29
CA GLN A 62 4.93 -14.28 12.10
C GLN A 62 4.80 -13.91 13.57
N GLU A 63 4.13 -14.74 14.37
CA GLU A 63 3.96 -14.49 15.82
C GLU A 63 5.31 -14.32 16.54
N ASP A 64 6.33 -15.09 16.15
CA ASP A 64 7.69 -15.05 16.69
C ASP A 64 8.51 -13.82 16.24
N GLY A 65 7.96 -13.02 15.34
CA GLY A 65 8.58 -11.80 14.84
C GLY A 65 9.48 -11.96 13.63
N SER A 66 9.65 -13.18 13.12
CA SER A 66 10.25 -13.38 11.81
C SER A 66 9.37 -12.80 10.69
N LEU A 67 10.03 -12.35 9.63
CA LEU A 67 9.39 -12.04 8.37
C LEU A 67 9.52 -13.27 7.48
N GLU A 68 8.41 -13.92 7.20
CA GLU A 68 8.36 -15.01 6.24
C GLU A 68 7.63 -14.54 4.99
N ALA A 69 8.11 -15.03 3.85
CA ALA A 69 7.34 -14.90 2.63
C ALA A 69 6.03 -15.67 2.81
N GLU A 70 4.91 -15.08 2.38
CA GLU A 70 3.77 -15.95 2.03
C GLU A 70 4.25 -16.90 0.92
N PRO A 71 3.74 -18.14 0.84
CA PRO A 71 4.26 -19.17 -0.06
C PRO A 71 4.01 -18.80 -1.53
N LEU A 72 4.83 -17.89 -2.04
CA LEU A 72 5.03 -17.54 -3.41
C LEU A 72 6.47 -17.95 -3.71
N ASP A 73 6.61 -18.91 -4.61
CA ASP A 73 7.91 -19.43 -5.04
C ASP A 73 8.81 -18.26 -5.49
N GLY A 74 10.04 -18.20 -4.97
CA GLY A 74 11.08 -17.24 -5.41
C GLY A 74 11.40 -16.08 -4.45
N GLN A 75 10.55 -15.80 -3.46
CA GLN A 75 10.81 -14.69 -2.53
C GLN A 75 11.84 -15.05 -1.46
N HIS A 76 12.84 -14.18 -1.32
CA HIS A 76 13.90 -14.25 -0.33
C HIS A 76 13.66 -13.23 0.77
N ILE A 77 13.36 -13.73 1.97
CA ILE A 77 13.23 -12.91 3.17
C ILE A 77 14.01 -13.57 4.29
N ASN A 78 15.07 -12.90 4.76
CA ASN A 78 15.91 -13.39 5.85
C ASN A 78 16.40 -12.23 6.70
N ALA A 79 17.25 -12.48 7.71
CA ALA A 79 17.71 -11.42 8.63
C ALA A 79 18.45 -10.24 7.96
N THR A 80 18.92 -10.40 6.72
CA THR A 80 19.81 -9.42 6.06
C THR A 80 19.28 -8.92 4.72
N HIS A 81 18.41 -9.68 4.04
CA HIS A 81 17.96 -9.41 2.69
C HIS A 81 16.45 -9.59 2.51
N ILE A 82 15.91 -8.87 1.53
CA ILE A 82 14.53 -8.96 1.05
C ILE A 82 14.52 -8.88 -0.48
N GLY A 83 13.62 -9.60 -1.14
CA GLY A 83 13.40 -9.48 -2.58
C GLY A 83 12.96 -10.78 -3.22
N ASP A 84 13.01 -10.81 -4.53
CA ASP A 84 12.74 -11.96 -5.37
C ASP A 84 13.83 -12.03 -6.45
N ASP A 85 14.21 -13.24 -6.85
CA ASP A 85 15.28 -13.47 -7.85
C ASP A 85 14.72 -13.58 -9.28
N ASN A 86 13.73 -12.74 -9.61
CA ASN A 86 13.12 -12.69 -10.95
C ASN A 86 13.92 -11.83 -11.94
N GLY A 87 15.24 -11.73 -11.79
CA GLY A 87 16.07 -10.89 -12.66
C GLY A 87 15.92 -11.25 -14.14
N ASP A 88 15.77 -12.54 -14.45
CA ASP A 88 15.57 -13.05 -15.81
C ASP A 88 14.24 -12.60 -16.43
N VAL A 89 13.22 -12.30 -15.62
CA VAL A 89 11.91 -11.81 -16.12
C VAL A 89 12.07 -10.47 -16.83
N LEU A 90 13.07 -9.64 -16.48
CA LEU A 90 13.35 -8.39 -17.18
C LEU A 90 13.63 -8.59 -18.67
N THR A 91 14.15 -9.75 -19.07
CA THR A 91 14.41 -10.08 -20.48
C THR A 91 13.15 -10.26 -21.31
N SER A 92 12.00 -10.48 -20.67
CA SER A 92 10.70 -10.57 -21.35
C SER A 92 10.08 -9.20 -21.66
N TYR A 93 10.60 -8.12 -21.07
CA TYR A 93 10.11 -6.77 -21.31
C TYR A 93 10.71 -6.16 -22.58
N GLN A 94 9.99 -5.19 -23.16
CA GLN A 94 10.55 -4.33 -24.20
C GLN A 94 11.79 -3.58 -23.67
N PRO A 95 12.83 -3.32 -24.50
CA PRO A 95 14.11 -2.79 -24.02
C PRO A 95 14.00 -1.49 -23.20
N ALA A 96 13.08 -0.59 -23.57
CA ALA A 96 12.87 0.65 -22.84
C ALA A 96 12.30 0.42 -21.43
N ALA A 97 11.39 -0.54 -21.26
CA ALA A 97 10.83 -0.90 -19.96
C ALA A 97 11.86 -1.64 -19.11
N ALA A 98 12.59 -2.59 -19.70
CA ALA A 98 13.68 -3.30 -19.02
C ALA A 98 14.76 -2.33 -18.49
N ALA A 99 15.09 -1.29 -19.26
CA ALA A 99 16.05 -0.26 -18.83
C ALA A 99 15.54 0.58 -17.64
N VAL A 100 14.23 0.78 -17.51
CA VAL A 100 13.63 1.49 -16.37
C VAL A 100 13.58 0.58 -15.14
N TYR A 101 12.99 -0.61 -15.27
CA TYR A 101 12.78 -1.53 -14.14
C TYR A 101 14.08 -2.18 -13.65
N GLY A 102 15.07 -2.34 -14.53
CA GLY A 102 16.41 -2.82 -14.18
C GLY A 102 17.29 -1.77 -13.50
N ASN A 103 16.88 -0.50 -13.45
CA ASN A 103 17.70 0.58 -12.90
C ASN A 103 17.30 0.93 -11.46
N VAL A 104 18.13 0.50 -10.50
CA VAL A 104 17.93 0.72 -9.07
C VAL A 104 18.01 2.19 -8.64
N SER A 105 18.59 3.07 -9.48
CA SER A 105 18.66 4.51 -9.23
C SER A 105 17.51 5.29 -9.86
N ASN A 106 16.60 4.62 -10.59
CA ASN A 106 15.40 5.23 -11.14
C ASN A 106 14.23 5.04 -10.16
N PRO A 107 13.59 6.12 -9.65
CA PRO A 107 12.47 6.01 -8.71
C PRO A 107 11.28 5.18 -9.24
N VAL A 108 11.06 5.17 -10.56
CA VAL A 108 10.01 4.34 -11.18
C VAL A 108 10.35 2.86 -11.12
N GLY A 109 11.62 2.52 -11.36
CA GLY A 109 12.11 1.15 -11.17
C GLY A 109 12.15 0.77 -9.70
N GLU A 110 12.38 1.74 -8.82
CA GLU A 110 12.48 1.53 -7.38
C GLU A 110 11.18 0.98 -6.78
N GLU A 111 9.99 1.43 -7.23
CA GLU A 111 8.70 0.95 -6.68
C GLU A 111 8.47 -0.55 -6.89
N VAL A 112 9.11 -1.17 -7.88
CA VAL A 112 9.02 -2.60 -8.20
C VAL A 112 10.37 -3.32 -8.06
N LEU A 113 11.34 -2.67 -7.42
CA LEU A 113 12.73 -3.13 -7.38
C LEU A 113 12.88 -4.53 -6.78
N LEU A 114 12.15 -4.78 -5.69
CA LEU A 114 12.24 -6.03 -4.95
C LEU A 114 11.53 -7.18 -5.65
N PHE A 115 10.71 -6.91 -6.66
CA PHE A 115 10.17 -7.95 -7.54
C PHE A 115 11.27 -8.57 -8.41
N PHE A 116 12.32 -7.83 -8.76
CA PHE A 116 13.36 -8.29 -9.69
C PHE A 116 14.71 -8.63 -9.02
N ARG A 117 14.90 -8.22 -7.77
CA ARG A 117 16.20 -8.33 -7.09
C ARG A 117 16.04 -8.61 -5.61
N VAL A 118 16.91 -9.49 -5.11
CA VAL A 118 17.20 -9.64 -3.69
C VAL A 118 18.21 -8.58 -3.26
N LEU A 119 17.85 -7.74 -2.29
CA LEU A 119 18.67 -6.63 -1.80
C LEU A 119 18.85 -6.66 -0.29
N PRO A 120 20.00 -6.20 0.23
CA PRO A 120 20.17 -6.02 1.66
C PRO A 120 19.21 -4.96 2.21
N TYR A 121 18.69 -5.16 3.42
CA TYR A 121 17.80 -4.21 4.10
C TYR A 121 18.38 -2.80 4.26
N TYR A 122 19.70 -2.67 4.30
CA TYR A 122 20.42 -1.39 4.42
C TYR A 122 20.64 -0.67 3.08
N THR A 123 20.18 -1.23 1.97
CA THR A 123 20.22 -0.56 0.65
C THR A 123 19.47 0.77 0.72
N ARG A 124 20.13 1.86 0.31
CA ARG A 124 19.53 3.19 0.29
C ARG A 124 18.69 3.41 -0.96
N LEU A 125 17.49 3.92 -0.74
CA LEU A 125 16.53 4.33 -1.75
C LEU A 125 16.75 5.81 -2.13
N SER A 126 16.09 6.26 -3.20
CA SER A 126 16.10 7.64 -3.68
C SER A 126 15.54 8.63 -2.67
N SER A 127 14.73 8.15 -1.72
CA SER A 127 14.26 8.94 -0.56
C SER A 127 15.35 9.20 0.48
N GLY A 128 16.52 8.56 0.37
CA GLY A 128 17.61 8.58 1.34
C GLY A 128 17.47 7.54 2.46
N ARG A 129 16.26 6.99 2.67
CA ARG A 129 15.99 5.90 3.62
C ARG A 129 16.59 4.60 3.13
N THR A 130 16.95 3.73 4.05
CA THR A 130 17.16 2.30 3.76
C THR A 130 15.83 1.60 3.46
N ILE A 131 15.86 0.45 2.81
CA ILE A 131 14.66 -0.39 2.60
C ILE A 131 13.93 -0.64 3.93
N LEU A 132 14.67 -0.98 4.97
CA LEU A 132 14.09 -1.26 6.29
C LEU A 132 13.39 -0.02 6.89
N GLU A 133 14.03 1.14 6.85
CA GLU A 133 13.42 2.40 7.29
C GLU A 133 12.16 2.75 6.46
N ASP A 134 12.20 2.48 5.16
CA ASP A 134 11.09 2.78 4.24
C ASP A 134 9.88 1.86 4.45
N ILE A 135 10.10 0.58 4.77
CA ILE A 135 9.05 -0.35 5.21
C ILE A 135 8.26 0.25 6.38
N PHE A 136 8.94 0.66 7.45
CA PHE A 136 8.26 1.18 8.64
C PHE A 136 7.66 2.56 8.42
N TYR A 137 8.37 3.42 7.67
CA TYR A 137 7.84 4.71 7.27
C TYR A 137 6.53 4.53 6.49
N SER A 138 6.50 3.62 5.50
CA SER A 138 5.31 3.30 4.73
C SER A 138 4.14 2.86 5.61
N LEU A 139 4.35 1.90 6.51
CA LEU A 139 3.32 1.45 7.45
C LEU A 139 2.75 2.60 8.30
N SER A 140 3.62 3.51 8.76
CA SER A 140 3.18 4.68 9.53
C SER A 140 2.35 5.67 8.71
N GLN A 141 2.72 5.89 7.44
CA GLN A 141 1.93 6.73 6.52
C GLN A 141 0.58 6.08 6.22
N GLY A 142 0.57 4.76 6.02
CA GLY A 142 -0.63 3.98 5.78
C GLY A 142 -1.62 4.06 6.94
N GLN A 143 -1.15 3.96 8.19
CA GLN A 143 -1.99 4.13 9.37
C GLN A 143 -2.58 5.55 9.46
N ALA A 144 -1.75 6.56 9.22
CA ALA A 144 -2.20 7.95 9.24
C ALA A 144 -3.27 8.19 8.16
N ALA A 145 -3.08 7.65 6.95
CA ALA A 145 -4.05 7.71 5.87
C ALA A 145 -5.36 6.97 6.21
N ALA A 146 -5.29 5.76 6.78
CA ALA A 146 -6.46 5.01 7.23
C ALA A 146 -7.29 5.78 8.27
N THR A 147 -6.60 6.42 9.22
CA THR A 147 -7.23 7.25 10.26
C THR A 147 -7.87 8.51 9.66
N ALA A 148 -7.16 9.19 8.76
CA ALA A 148 -7.67 10.39 8.08
C ALA A 148 -8.90 10.07 7.22
N MET A 149 -8.88 8.97 6.49
CA MET A 149 -10.02 8.50 5.69
C MET A 149 -11.23 8.16 6.55
N THR A 150 -11.02 7.46 7.67
CA THR A 150 -12.11 7.13 8.61
C THR A 150 -12.76 8.39 9.17
N THR A 151 -11.94 9.39 9.51
CA THR A 151 -12.39 10.70 9.98
C THR A 151 -13.13 11.47 8.89
N ALA A 152 -12.60 11.49 7.67
CA ALA A 152 -13.21 12.15 6.52
C ALA A 152 -14.55 11.50 6.15
N PHE A 153 -14.61 10.17 6.12
CA PHE A 153 -15.83 9.42 5.87
C PHE A 153 -16.93 9.84 6.84
N ALA A 154 -16.61 9.97 8.14
CA ALA A 154 -17.54 10.37 9.21
C ALA A 154 -18.28 11.71 8.94
N THR A 155 -17.70 12.60 8.12
CA THR A 155 -18.31 13.89 7.76
C THR A 155 -19.48 13.77 6.77
N PHE A 156 -19.65 12.63 6.11
CA PHE A 156 -20.71 12.39 5.11
C PHE A 156 -21.97 11.73 5.68
N ARG A 157 -22.13 11.70 7.01
CA ARG A 157 -23.25 11.01 7.69
C ARG A 157 -24.61 11.42 7.16
N SER A 158 -24.83 12.70 6.93
CA SER A 158 -26.11 13.26 6.46
C SER A 158 -26.41 12.93 5.01
N SER A 159 -25.38 12.59 4.23
CA SER A 159 -25.44 12.47 2.78
C SER A 159 -25.51 11.00 2.32
N ILE A 160 -25.44 10.06 3.27
CA ILE A 160 -25.46 8.61 3.05
C ILE A 160 -26.62 7.99 3.85
N PRO A 161 -27.43 7.10 3.24
CA PRO A 161 -28.50 6.41 3.95
C PRO A 161 -27.99 5.63 5.18
N PRO A 162 -28.79 5.49 6.27
CA PRO A 162 -28.30 4.94 7.53
C PRO A 162 -27.68 3.54 7.44
N SER A 163 -28.26 2.64 6.63
CA SER A 163 -27.76 1.26 6.49
C SER A 163 -26.35 1.18 5.86
N PRO A 164 -26.11 1.69 4.63
CA PRO A 164 -24.77 1.69 4.04
C PRO A 164 -23.78 2.53 4.85
N TRP A 165 -24.25 3.60 5.50
CA TRP A 165 -23.42 4.38 6.41
C TRP A 165 -22.87 3.54 7.56
N ASN A 166 -23.76 2.89 8.32
CA ASN A 166 -23.38 2.12 9.51
C ASN A 166 -22.43 0.98 9.14
N TYR A 167 -22.71 0.26 8.06
CA TYR A 167 -21.87 -0.83 7.57
C TYR A 167 -20.46 -0.34 7.18
N THR A 168 -20.40 0.72 6.37
CA THR A 168 -19.12 1.25 5.87
C THR A 168 -18.30 1.88 7.00
N LYS A 169 -18.96 2.60 7.93
CA LYS A 169 -18.30 3.18 9.10
C LYS A 169 -17.70 2.11 10.00
N ALA A 170 -18.44 1.04 10.27
CA ALA A 170 -17.93 -0.09 11.05
C ALA A 170 -16.71 -0.74 10.38
N SER A 171 -16.72 -0.85 9.05
CA SER A 171 -15.58 -1.36 8.27
C SER A 171 -14.36 -0.45 8.37
N PHE A 172 -14.54 0.88 8.30
CA PHE A 172 -13.45 1.84 8.51
C PHE A 172 -12.89 1.82 9.94
N ASP A 173 -13.76 1.70 10.94
CA ASP A 173 -13.33 1.62 12.34
C ASP A 173 -12.56 0.33 12.62
N TYR A 174 -13.04 -0.79 12.07
CA TYR A 174 -12.31 -2.05 12.11
C TYR A 174 -10.96 -1.94 11.42
N PHE A 175 -10.94 -1.39 10.20
CA PHE A 175 -9.73 -1.19 9.42
C PHE A 175 -8.69 -0.38 10.20
N ALA A 176 -9.05 0.82 10.69
CA ALA A 176 -8.14 1.69 11.43
C ALA A 176 -7.63 1.06 12.74
N THR A 177 -8.44 0.20 13.37
CA THR A 177 -8.06 -0.52 14.61
C THR A 177 -7.06 -1.62 14.33
N VAL A 178 -7.33 -2.46 13.32
CA VAL A 178 -6.44 -3.57 12.94
C VAL A 178 -5.09 -3.04 12.48
N THR A 179 -5.09 -2.03 11.63
CA THR A 179 -3.85 -1.46 11.08
C THR A 179 -3.00 -0.79 12.17
N ALA A 180 -3.62 -0.20 13.20
CA ALA A 180 -2.89 0.35 14.35
C ALA A 180 -2.20 -0.74 15.17
N ALA A 181 -2.89 -1.85 15.41
CA ALA A 181 -2.33 -2.98 16.15
C ALA A 181 -1.16 -3.62 15.38
N GLU A 182 -1.33 -3.83 14.08
CA GLU A 182 -0.30 -4.38 13.19
C GLU A 182 0.93 -3.47 13.12
N GLN A 183 0.73 -2.15 13.04
CA GLN A 183 1.85 -1.19 13.03
C GLN A 183 2.69 -1.28 14.31
N VAL A 184 2.07 -1.34 15.48
CA VAL A 184 2.79 -1.46 16.77
C VAL A 184 3.62 -2.74 16.81
N VAL A 185 3.05 -3.85 16.32
CA VAL A 185 3.73 -5.13 16.24
C VAL A 185 4.91 -5.07 15.27
N ALA A 186 4.71 -4.52 14.07
CA ALA A 186 5.75 -4.37 13.05
C ALA A 186 6.94 -3.52 13.55
N VAL A 187 6.67 -2.38 14.20
CA VAL A 187 7.71 -1.50 14.76
C VAL A 187 8.50 -2.21 15.87
N LYS A 188 7.85 -2.92 16.79
CA LYS A 188 8.56 -3.67 17.84
C LYS A 188 9.48 -4.73 17.25
N LYS A 189 9.03 -5.42 16.20
CA LYS A 189 9.79 -6.46 15.49
C LYS A 189 10.97 -5.88 14.71
N ALA A 190 10.81 -4.71 14.09
CA ALA A 190 11.88 -3.92 13.49
C ALA A 190 13.10 -3.77 14.39
N PHE A 191 12.84 -3.31 15.61
CA PHE A 191 13.87 -3.05 16.60
C PHE A 191 14.57 -4.34 17.02
N ALA A 192 13.83 -5.45 17.11
CA ALA A 192 14.42 -6.76 17.40
C ALA A 192 15.37 -7.22 16.27
N MET A 193 14.97 -7.08 15.00
CA MET A 193 15.82 -7.44 13.85
C MET A 193 17.07 -6.56 13.77
N LEU A 194 16.93 -5.25 13.95
CA LEU A 194 18.06 -4.32 13.98
C LEU A 194 19.05 -4.69 15.09
N ASN A 195 18.56 -4.99 16.29
CA ASN A 195 19.42 -5.37 17.41
C ASN A 195 20.17 -6.68 17.15
N ALA A 196 19.53 -7.67 16.51
CA ALA A 196 20.17 -8.94 16.16
C ALA A 196 21.22 -8.81 15.04
N SER A 197 21.07 -7.82 14.14
CA SER A 197 22.02 -7.59 13.04
C SER A 197 23.31 -6.85 13.44
N ILE A 198 23.36 -6.30 14.65
CA ILE A 198 24.49 -5.53 15.20
C ILE A 198 25.34 -6.37 16.19
N SER A 199 24.82 -7.51 16.63
CA SER A 199 25.46 -8.47 17.55
C SER A 199 26.13 -9.62 16.80
#